data_AF-A0AA45L8Q3-F1
#
_entry.id   AF-A0AA45L8Q3-F1
#
_cell.length_a   1.000
_cell.length_b   1.000
_cell.length_c   1.000
_cell.angle_alpha   90.00
_cell.angle_beta   90.00
_cell.angle_gamma   90.00
#
_symmetry.space_group_name_H-M   'P 1'
#
loop_
_entity.id
_entity.type
_entity.pdbx_description
1 polymer ?
#
loop_
_entity_poly.entity_id
_entity_poly.type
_entity_poly.pdbx_seq_one_letter_code
_entity_poly.pdbx_strand_id
1 'polypeptide(L)' 'MSDFPLPDYDLLGLKELRERVRALGCDEVSEVLAHERANAGRTPVLRVLIGWLDLLEAGASPVPRPEPA' A
#
# COMPACT_ATOMS: atom_id res chain seq x y z
N MET A 1 -14.90 11.31 -5.49
CA MET A 1 -14.56 11.07 -4.08
C MET A 1 -13.61 9.89 -4.10
N SER A 2 -12.30 10.13 -4.13
CA SER A 2 -11.31 9.04 -4.09
C SER A 2 -11.15 8.66 -2.62
N ASP A 3 -11.82 7.58 -2.21
CA ASP A 3 -11.63 6.96 -0.90
C ASP A 3 -10.25 6.30 -0.95
N PHE A 4 -9.23 7.01 -0.47
CA PHE A 4 -7.86 6.52 -0.57
C PHE A 4 -7.70 5.26 0.30
N PRO A 5 -7.14 4.16 -0.23
CA PRO A 5 -7.18 2.86 0.44
C PRO A 5 -6.39 2.82 1.77
N LEU A 6 -5.51 3.80 1.99
CA LEU A 6 -4.72 3.96 3.21
C LEU A 6 -5.12 5.21 4.01
N PRO A 7 -5.83 5.08 5.14
CA PRO A 7 -6.10 6.23 6.00
C PRO A 7 -4.80 6.81 6.55
N ASP A 8 -4.75 8.14 6.62
CA ASP A 8 -3.62 8.94 7.15
C ASP A 8 -2.28 8.65 6.47
N TYR A 9 -2.29 8.28 5.19
CA TYR A 9 -1.10 7.84 4.44
C TYR A 9 0.11 8.77 4.56
N ASP A 10 -0.11 10.09 4.47
CA ASP A 10 0.95 11.10 4.58
C ASP A 10 1.64 11.10 5.96
N LEU A 11 0.94 10.64 7.01
CA LEU A 11 1.45 10.54 8.36
C LEU A 11 2.15 9.19 8.63
N LEU A 12 2.04 8.22 7.72
CA LEU A 12 2.60 6.89 7.94
C LEU A 12 4.12 6.88 7.82
N GLY A 13 4.75 6.37 8.87
CA GLY A 13 6.14 5.95 8.82
C GLY A 13 6.33 4.69 7.98
N LEU A 14 7.55 4.48 7.50
CA LEU A 14 7.89 3.34 6.64
C LEU A 14 7.59 1.97 7.28
N LYS A 15 7.70 1.86 8.61
CA LYS A 15 7.36 0.63 9.34
C LYS A 15 5.87 0.32 9.24
N GLU A 16 5.02 1.30 9.51
CA GLU A 16 3.58 1.13 9.54
C GLU A 16 3.00 0.92 8.14
N LEU A 17 3.56 1.61 7.15
CA LEU A 17 3.23 1.37 5.74
C LEU A 17 3.43 -0.11 5.36
N ARG A 18 4.56 -0.72 5.75
CA ARG A 18 4.84 -2.14 5.44
C ARG A 18 3.84 -3.11 6.06
N GLU A 19 3.26 -2.75 7.21
CA GLU A 19 2.24 -3.56 7.87
C GLU A 19 0.90 -3.40 7.14
N ARG A 20 0.53 -2.16 6.79
CA ARG A 20 -0.75 -1.87 6.12
C ARG A 20 -0.81 -2.32 4.66
N VAL A 21 0.29 -2.20 3.91
CA VAL A 21 0.32 -2.61 2.50
C VAL A 21 -0.01 -4.09 2.33
N ARG A 22 0.29 -4.94 3.32
CA ARG A 22 -0.02 -6.37 3.27
C ARG A 22 -1.52 -6.68 3.25
N ALA A 23 -2.35 -5.75 3.73
CA ALA A 23 -3.79 -5.87 3.67
C ALA A 23 -4.39 -5.36 2.35
N LEU A 24 -3.57 -4.75 1.48
CA LEU A 24 -4.00 -4.20 0.20
C LEU A 24 -3.85 -5.20 -0.94
N GLY A 25 -4.85 -5.23 -1.81
CA GLY A 25 -4.83 -5.96 -3.08
C GLY A 25 -4.08 -5.22 -4.20
N CYS A 26 -4.00 -5.85 -5.37
CA CYS A 26 -3.21 -5.37 -6.51
C CYS A 26 -3.63 -3.96 -6.96
N ASP A 27 -4.94 -3.74 -7.09
CA ASP A 27 -5.51 -2.47 -7.51
C ASP A 27 -5.24 -1.34 -6.50
N GLU A 28 -5.43 -1.62 -5.21
CA GLU A 28 -5.20 -0.64 -4.14
C GLU A 28 -3.71 -0.24 -4.05
N VAL A 29 -2.80 -1.22 -4.18
CA VAL A 29 -1.35 -0.96 -4.16
C VAL A 29 -0.92 -0.14 -5.38
N SER A 30 -1.48 -0.43 -6.54
CA SER A 30 -1.25 0.33 -7.77
C SER A 30 -1.71 1.78 -7.63
N GLU A 31 -2.86 2.02 -7.01
CA GLU A 31 -3.37 3.36 -6.73
C GLU A 31 -2.44 4.14 -5.79
N VAL A 32 -2.02 3.52 -4.68
CA VAL A 32 -1.08 4.14 -3.71
C VAL A 32 0.26 4.43 -4.39
N LEU A 33 0.74 3.51 -5.24
CA LEU A 33 1.99 3.70 -5.98
C LEU A 33 1.90 4.89 -6.94
N ALA A 34 0.80 5.02 -7.69
CA ALA A 34 0.59 6.16 -8.57
C ALA A 34 0.51 7.48 -7.79
N HIS A 35 -0.20 7.48 -6.66
CA HIS A 35 -0.32 8.63 -5.77
C HIS A 35 1.03 9.06 -5.20
N GLU A 36 1.81 8.13 -4.66
CA GLU A 36 3.14 8.42 -4.11
C GLU A 36 4.08 8.96 -5.20
N ARG A 37 4.08 8.36 -6.40
CA ARG A 37 4.90 8.84 -7.53
C ARG A 37 4.53 10.26 -7.97
N ALA A 38 3.26 10.62 -7.90
CA ALA A 38 2.78 11.95 -8.29
C ALA A 38 3.02 13.03 -7.21
N ASN A 39 3.05 12.64 -5.93
CA ASN A 39 3.15 13.57 -4.79
C ASN A 39 4.57 13.67 -4.23
N ALA A 40 4.95 12.78 -3.31
CA ALA A 40 6.21 12.90 -2.54
C ALA A 40 7.38 12.13 -3.17
N GLY A 41 7.09 11.05 -3.91
CA GLY A 41 8.09 10.24 -4.60
C GLY A 41 9.12 9.59 -3.67
N ARG A 42 8.74 9.26 -2.42
CA ARG A 42 9.70 8.74 -1.44
C ARG A 42 10.21 7.37 -1.89
N THR A 43 11.48 7.30 -2.28
CA THR A 43 12.13 6.07 -2.74
C THR A 43 11.90 4.84 -1.83
N PRO A 44 12.03 4.91 -0.49
CA PRO A 44 11.81 3.73 0.35
C PRO A 44 10.34 3.27 0.36
N VAL A 45 9.39 4.19 0.22
CA VAL A 45 7.95 3.90 0.14
C VAL A 45 7.63 3.23 -1.20
N LEU A 46 8.11 3.79 -2.30
CA LEU A 46 7.94 3.22 -3.64
C LEU A 46 8.47 1.78 -3.72
N ARG A 47 9.63 1.50 -3.10
CA ARG A 47 10.19 0.13 -3.05
C ARG A 47 9.30 -0.85 -2.29
N VAL A 48 8.67 -0.42 -1.20
CA VAL A 48 7.74 -1.27 -0.44
C VAL A 48 6.50 -1.60 -1.27
N LEU A 49 5.93 -0.59 -1.95
CA LEU A 49 4.74 -0.76 -2.78
C LEU A 49 5.02 -1.67 -3.98
N ILE A 50 6.12 -1.42 -4.71
CA ILE A 50 6.53 -2.24 -5.86
C ILE A 50 6.78 -3.69 -5.42
N GLY A 51 7.55 -3.90 -4.34
CA GLY A 51 7.85 -5.25 -3.89
C GLY A 51 6.63 -6.02 -3.39
N TRP A 52 5.63 -5.35 -2.83
CA TRP A 52 4.37 -6.00 -2.48
C TRP A 52 3.51 -6.29 -3.72
N LEU A 53 3.49 -5.40 -4.71
CA LEU A 53 2.83 -5.65 -5.99
C LEU A 53 3.42 -6.88 -6.69
N ASP A 54 4.75 -6.99 -6.76
CA ASP A 54 5.43 -8.17 -7.32
C ASP A 54 5.01 -9.47 -6.62
N LEU A 55 4.82 -9.43 -5.28
CA LEU A 55 4.36 -10.59 -4.52
C LEU A 55 2.90 -10.96 -4.87
N LEU A 56 2.02 -9.97 -5.00
CA LEU A 56 0.63 -10.19 -5.40
C LEU A 56 0.54 -10.76 -6.83
N GLU A 57 1.33 -10.24 -7.75
CA GLU A 57 1.44 -10.76 -9.12
C GLU A 57 2.02 -12.19 -9.16
N ALA A 58 2.90 -12.53 -8.21
CA ALA A 58 3.40 -13.89 -8.02
C ALA A 58 2.39 -14.85 -7.34
N GLY A 59 1.19 -14.36 -6.96
CA GLY A 59 0.12 -15.15 -6.37
C GLY A 59 0.02 -15.06 -4.84
N ALA A 60 0.70 -14.12 -4.19
CA ALA A 60 0.43 -13.81 -2.78
C ALA A 60 -0.99 -13.30 -2.61
N SER A 61 -1.61 -13.62 -1.46
CA SER A 61 -2.92 -13.09 -1.09
C SER A 61 -2.75 -12.03 0.00
N PRO A 62 -3.51 -10.92 -0.06
CA PRO A 62 -3.51 -9.94 1.01
C PRO A 62 -4.04 -10.55 2.30
N VAL A 63 -3.49 -10.10 3.42
CA VAL A 63 -4.06 -10.48 4.73
C VAL A 63 -5.38 -9.75 4.91
N PRO A 64 -6.46 -10.47 5.26
CA PRO A 64 -7.74 -9.82 5.53
C PRO A 64 -7.54 -8.79 6.64
N ARG A 65 -7.99 -7.56 6.39
CA ARG A 65 -8.04 -6.52 7.42
C ARG A 65 -8.83 -7.08 8.59
N PRO A 66 -8.35 -7.00 9.84
CA PRO A 66 -9.14 -7.46 10.97
C PRO A 66 -10.46 -6.70 10.97
N GLU A 67 -11.56 -7.42 10.76
CA GLU A 67 -12.91 -6.88 10.92
C GLU A 67 -13.07 -6.51 12.41
N PRO A 68 -13.45 -5.27 12.76
CA PRO A 68 -13.84 -4.99 14.13
C PRO A 68 -15.13 -5.77 14.43
N ALA A 69 -15.04 -6.71 15.37
CA ALA A 69 -16.18 -7.48 15.90
C ALA A 69 -17.14 -6.61 16.72
#